data_AF-A0A2D9QRR6-F1
#
_entry.id   AF-A0A2D9QRR6-F1
#
_cell.length_a   1.000
_cell.length_b   1.000
_cell.length_c   1.000
_cell.angle_alpha   90.00
_cell.angle_beta   90.00
_cell.angle_gamma   90.00
#
_symmetry.space_group_name_H-M   'P 1'
#
loop_
_entity.id
_entity.type
_entity.pdbx_description
1 polymer ?
#
loop_
_entity_poly.entity_id
_entity_poly.type
_entity_poly.pdbx_seq_one_letter_code
_entity_poly.pdbx_strand_id
1 'polypeptide(L)'
;MEVNPAQLLENGYIILPQVIPPKQLDHLRHSFETLVERQKIVWVEERNTEDPPGGVWETSAQPRVFFNEVVDQETDNTVQFCLHQNTLGVSQKLMSATNAAVTLMALMCNPVKDHGPASWHRDIDPVHQAPLNGMQMDMIKNAPGYVQWNIPLYDDDVFWIVPGSHRRPNTTEEHQHLLTRPQKPIPGGIPVELNAGDGVVYSHIMLHWGSNYSTKLRRTIHLGYRAFGSPVYPIVNHYYWQPDFAQKLSRSISDQFTHFSQLHSAQCDLVESIFRAVETKKAGPFLEGIYTLHPGEEGRMVCLVFLSKLVDKIRTLKQPETQKMSVEERASAISEHRLNFYLFEDFAQRFTVDEANLIWQRFATLYELIQKETSRAVLDLSSRVERYQLVNMPINFNLPDFIQSWEN
;
A
#
# COMPACT_ATOMS: atom_id res chain seq x y z
N MET A 1 -7.42 -13.04 18.35
CA MET A 1 -7.45 -11.78 19.11
C MET A 1 -8.76 -11.07 18.83
N GLU A 2 -9.39 -10.47 19.84
CA GLU A 2 -10.60 -9.66 19.65
C GLU A 2 -10.23 -8.21 19.37
N VAL A 3 -10.93 -7.61 18.41
CA VAL A 3 -10.70 -6.24 17.95
C VAL A 3 -12.03 -5.57 17.64
N ASN A 4 -12.09 -4.26 17.83
CA ASN A 4 -13.25 -3.45 17.47
C ASN A 4 -12.92 -2.60 16.23
N PRO A 5 -13.48 -2.91 15.04
CA PRO A 5 -13.27 -2.11 13.84
C PRO A 5 -13.61 -0.62 14.01
N ALA A 6 -14.58 -0.29 14.88
CA ALA A 6 -14.95 1.11 15.14
C ALA A 6 -13.79 1.91 15.75
N GLN A 7 -12.90 1.29 16.53
CA GLN A 7 -11.73 1.96 17.11
C GLN A 7 -10.73 2.38 16.02
N LEU A 8 -10.54 1.55 14.99
CA LEU A 8 -9.69 1.89 13.85
C LEU A 8 -10.32 3.03 13.04
N LEU A 9 -11.64 2.98 12.81
CA LEU A 9 -12.34 4.06 12.11
C LEU A 9 -12.29 5.37 12.89
N GLU A 10 -12.41 5.35 14.21
CA GLU A 10 -12.36 6.55 15.05
C GLU A 10 -10.93 7.12 15.16
N ASN A 11 -9.96 6.29 15.52
CA ASN A 11 -8.63 6.76 15.90
C ASN A 11 -7.61 6.73 14.75
N GLY A 12 -7.81 5.83 13.79
CA GLY A 12 -6.88 5.58 12.69
C GLY A 12 -5.85 4.51 13.02
N TYR A 13 -5.84 4.02 14.26
CA TYR A 13 -4.97 2.96 14.75
C TYR A 13 -5.60 2.19 15.91
N ILE A 14 -5.04 1.00 16.19
CA ILE A 14 -5.30 0.20 17.38
C ILE A 14 -3.95 -0.35 17.86
N ILE A 15 -3.64 -0.18 19.15
CA ILE A 15 -2.52 -0.88 19.81
C ILE A 15 -3.07 -2.17 20.40
N LEU A 16 -2.40 -3.27 20.09
CA LEU A 16 -2.76 -4.62 20.49
C LEU A 16 -1.62 -5.23 21.30
N PRO A 17 -1.86 -5.60 22.56
CA PRO A 17 -0.82 -6.20 23.38
C PRO A 17 -0.56 -7.66 22.94
N GLN A 18 0.69 -8.10 23.06
CA GLN A 18 1.10 -9.50 22.87
C GLN A 18 0.58 -10.13 21.56
N VAL A 19 0.65 -9.36 20.46
CA VAL A 19 0.43 -9.88 19.09
C VAL A 19 1.36 -11.07 18.83
N ILE A 20 2.62 -10.93 19.26
CA ILE A 20 3.54 -12.04 19.49
C ILE A 20 3.35 -12.50 20.94
N PRO A 21 2.85 -13.72 21.18
CA PRO A 21 2.79 -14.28 22.54
C PRO A 21 4.19 -14.33 23.15
N PRO A 22 4.38 -14.00 24.45
CA PRO A 22 5.71 -13.97 25.09
C PRO A 22 6.53 -15.25 24.89
N LYS A 23 5.88 -16.42 24.91
CA LYS A 23 6.50 -17.73 24.68
C LYS A 23 7.06 -17.95 23.27
N GLN A 24 6.69 -17.12 22.29
CA GLN A 24 7.14 -17.20 20.90
C GLN A 24 8.19 -16.12 20.56
N LEU A 25 8.35 -15.11 21.42
CA LEU A 25 9.15 -13.92 21.13
C LEU A 25 10.63 -14.24 20.90
N ASP A 26 11.25 -15.03 21.77
CA ASP A 26 12.67 -15.37 21.62
C ASP A 26 12.95 -16.25 20.40
N HIS A 27 12.02 -17.15 20.07
CA HIS A 27 12.12 -17.96 18.86
C HIS A 27 12.01 -17.09 17.60
N LEU A 28 11.06 -16.15 17.55
CA LEU A 28 10.96 -15.22 16.42
C LEU A 28 12.17 -14.29 16.33
N ARG A 29 12.70 -13.79 17.45
CA ARG A 29 13.95 -13.02 17.46
C ARG A 29 15.09 -13.78 16.78
N HIS A 30 15.27 -15.06 17.14
CA HIS A 30 16.30 -15.89 16.53
C HIS A 30 16.12 -15.99 15.01
N SER A 31 14.93 -16.38 14.54
CA SER A 31 14.67 -16.52 13.11
C SER A 31 14.79 -15.20 12.34
N PHE A 32 14.37 -14.07 12.93
CA PHE A 32 14.52 -12.76 12.30
C PHE A 32 15.97 -12.29 12.25
N GLU A 33 16.80 -12.55 13.26
CA GLU A 33 18.24 -12.26 13.15
C GLU A 33 18.90 -13.13 12.07
N THR A 34 18.49 -14.39 11.90
CA THR A 34 18.95 -15.21 10.77
C THR A 34 18.62 -14.55 9.42
N LEU A 35 17.42 -13.98 9.26
CA LEU A 35 17.07 -13.22 8.05
C LEU A 35 17.93 -11.96 7.88
N VAL A 36 18.23 -11.24 8.97
CA VAL A 36 19.11 -10.06 8.95
C VAL A 36 20.52 -10.42 8.48
N GLU A 37 21.10 -11.49 9.02
CA GLU A 37 22.44 -11.94 8.61
C GLU A 37 22.48 -12.36 7.13
N ARG A 38 21.42 -13.01 6.64
CA ARG A 38 21.28 -13.34 5.21
C ARG A 38 21.15 -12.08 4.35
N GLN A 39 20.35 -11.10 4.75
CA GLN A 39 20.19 -9.85 4.00
C GLN A 39 21.49 -9.03 3.97
N LYS A 40 22.31 -9.07 5.02
CA LYS A 40 23.64 -8.43 5.01
C LYS A 40 24.52 -8.97 3.89
N ILE A 41 24.47 -10.27 3.60
CA ILE A 41 25.21 -10.86 2.47
C ILE A 41 24.71 -10.25 1.15
N VAL A 42 23.39 -10.19 0.96
CA VAL A 42 22.79 -9.57 -0.24
C VAL A 42 23.23 -8.11 -0.40
N TRP A 43 23.20 -7.32 0.67
CA TRP A 43 23.63 -5.92 0.61
C TRP A 43 25.11 -5.73 0.33
N VAL A 44 25.97 -6.68 0.71
CA VAL A 44 27.39 -6.69 0.35
C VAL A 44 27.57 -6.99 -1.14
N GLU A 45 26.75 -7.87 -1.70
CA GLU A 45 26.79 -8.25 -3.12
C GLU A 45 26.23 -7.16 -4.04
N GLU A 46 25.19 -6.44 -3.61
CA GLU A 46 24.54 -5.37 -4.37
C GLU A 46 25.26 -4.01 -4.30
N ARG A 47 26.30 -3.89 -3.47
CA ARG A 47 26.99 -2.62 -3.23
C ARG A 47 27.71 -2.13 -4.49
N ASN A 48 27.72 -0.81 -4.70
CA ASN A 48 28.57 -0.18 -5.70
C ASN A 48 30.03 -0.16 -5.22
N THR A 49 30.95 0.09 -6.14
CA THR A 49 32.40 0.15 -5.85
C THR A 49 32.74 1.14 -4.72
N GLU A 50 32.03 2.27 -4.67
CA GLU A 50 32.25 3.35 -3.70
C GLU A 50 31.48 3.17 -2.38
N ASP A 51 30.58 2.18 -2.31
CA ASP A 51 29.79 1.93 -1.10
C ASP A 51 30.66 1.26 -0.02
N PRO A 52 30.36 1.49 1.28
CA PRO A 52 31.05 0.82 2.38
C PRO A 52 30.99 -0.71 2.29
N PRO A 53 31.91 -1.44 2.96
CA PRO A 53 31.96 -2.90 2.88
C PRO A 53 30.64 -3.60 3.19
N GLY A 54 29.88 -3.13 4.18
CA GLY A 54 28.55 -3.67 4.53
C GLY A 54 27.38 -3.16 3.66
N GLY A 55 27.64 -2.37 2.62
CA GLY A 55 26.63 -1.86 1.70
C GLY A 55 25.52 -1.08 2.41
N VAL A 56 24.26 -1.40 2.06
CA VAL A 56 23.05 -0.75 2.62
C VAL A 56 22.97 -0.85 4.14
N TRP A 57 23.54 -1.89 4.77
CA TRP A 57 23.55 -2.02 6.22
C TRP A 57 24.25 -0.84 6.91
N GLU A 58 25.29 -0.29 6.28
CA GLU A 58 26.09 0.80 6.83
C GLU A 58 25.60 2.20 6.45
N THR A 59 24.78 2.31 5.40
CA THR A 59 24.38 3.60 4.82
C THR A 59 22.92 3.95 5.08
N SER A 60 22.04 2.95 5.26
CA SER A 60 20.62 3.19 5.41
C SER A 60 20.24 3.69 6.80
N ALA A 61 19.40 4.72 6.84
CA ALA A 61 18.77 5.20 8.06
C ALA A 61 17.85 4.17 8.73
N GLN A 62 17.36 3.20 7.96
CA GLN A 62 16.50 2.12 8.41
C GLN A 62 16.69 0.94 7.46
N PRO A 63 17.72 0.09 7.68
CA PRO A 63 17.92 -1.10 6.86
C PRO A 63 16.66 -1.98 6.89
N ARG A 64 16.20 -2.44 5.72
CA ARG A 64 14.95 -3.20 5.58
C ARG A 64 15.19 -4.56 4.97
N VAL A 65 14.92 -5.62 5.75
CA VAL A 65 14.94 -6.99 5.26
C VAL A 65 13.59 -7.30 4.61
N PHE A 66 13.56 -7.75 3.35
CA PHE A 66 12.34 -8.20 2.68
C PHE A 66 12.26 -9.73 2.75
N PHE A 67 11.19 -10.26 3.33
CA PHE A 67 11.19 -11.67 3.75
C PHE A 67 11.31 -12.61 2.55
N ASN A 68 10.61 -12.29 1.47
CA ASN A 68 10.58 -13.08 0.24
C ASN A 68 11.99 -13.35 -0.35
N GLU A 69 12.94 -12.44 -0.13
CA GLU A 69 14.30 -12.56 -0.66
C GLU A 69 15.12 -13.59 0.13
N VAL A 70 15.01 -13.61 1.46
CA VAL A 70 15.96 -14.31 2.34
C VAL A 70 15.37 -15.45 3.19
N VAL A 71 14.05 -15.63 3.16
CA VAL A 71 13.37 -16.72 3.88
C VAL A 71 13.58 -18.08 3.22
N ASP A 72 13.59 -19.13 4.03
CA ASP A 72 13.64 -20.55 3.63
C ASP A 72 12.86 -21.42 4.62
N GLN A 73 12.97 -22.75 4.52
CA GLN A 73 12.27 -23.68 5.41
C GLN A 73 12.70 -23.56 6.89
N GLU A 74 13.95 -23.21 7.17
CA GLU A 74 14.45 -23.04 8.55
C GLU A 74 13.77 -21.86 9.25
N THR A 75 13.44 -20.82 8.48
CA THR A 75 12.90 -19.54 8.97
C THR A 75 11.43 -19.34 8.58
N ASP A 76 10.74 -20.40 8.20
CA ASP A 76 9.36 -20.33 7.70
C ASP A 76 8.37 -19.78 8.74
N ASN A 77 8.70 -19.95 10.03
CA ASN A 77 7.97 -19.40 11.17
C ASN A 77 7.80 -17.86 11.09
N THR A 78 8.73 -17.15 10.45
CA THR A 78 8.63 -15.70 10.22
C THR A 78 7.47 -15.34 9.28
N VAL A 79 7.27 -16.13 8.23
CA VAL A 79 6.14 -15.97 7.29
C VAL A 79 4.86 -16.55 7.87
N GLN A 80 4.93 -17.67 8.61
CA GLN A 80 3.77 -18.20 9.34
C GLN A 80 3.19 -17.16 10.31
N PHE A 81 4.05 -16.37 10.97
CA PHE A 81 3.61 -15.27 11.82
C PHE A 81 2.82 -14.20 11.05
N CYS A 82 3.22 -13.86 9.81
CA CYS A 82 2.47 -12.96 8.93
C CYS A 82 1.11 -13.53 8.50
N LEU A 83 0.93 -14.85 8.53
CA LEU A 83 -0.33 -15.52 8.16
C LEU A 83 -1.21 -15.84 9.38
N HIS A 84 -0.72 -15.56 10.59
CA HIS A 84 -1.36 -15.95 11.83
C HIS A 84 -2.66 -15.15 12.11
N GLN A 85 -3.55 -15.71 12.92
CA GLN A 85 -4.83 -15.07 13.29
C GLN A 85 -4.67 -13.77 14.08
N ASN A 86 -3.51 -13.55 14.71
CA ASN A 86 -3.21 -12.28 15.42
C ASN A 86 -2.80 -11.15 14.47
N THR A 87 -2.49 -11.44 13.20
CA THR A 87 -2.06 -10.46 12.19
C THR A 87 -3.04 -10.47 11.01
N LEU A 88 -3.00 -11.50 10.16
CA LEU A 88 -3.91 -11.67 9.02
C LEU A 88 -5.37 -11.75 9.47
N GLY A 89 -5.68 -12.55 10.48
CA GLY A 89 -7.06 -12.70 10.99
C GLY A 89 -7.63 -11.41 11.59
N VAL A 90 -6.81 -10.67 12.34
CA VAL A 90 -7.19 -9.33 12.82
C VAL A 90 -7.43 -8.38 11.65
N SER A 91 -6.54 -8.38 10.66
CA SER A 91 -6.66 -7.51 9.49
C SER A 91 -7.93 -7.81 8.68
N GLN A 92 -8.29 -9.09 8.50
CA GLN A 92 -9.55 -9.50 7.87
C GLN A 92 -10.78 -8.92 8.60
N LYS A 93 -10.81 -9.04 9.95
CA LYS A 93 -11.89 -8.46 10.77
C LYS A 93 -11.97 -6.94 10.62
N LEU A 94 -10.84 -6.23 10.70
CA LEU A 94 -10.79 -4.77 10.65
C LEU A 94 -11.20 -4.21 9.28
N MET A 95 -10.88 -4.92 8.20
CA MET A 95 -11.24 -4.53 6.83
C MET A 95 -12.64 -5.00 6.42
N SER A 96 -13.38 -5.68 7.30
CA SER A 96 -14.67 -6.32 6.99
C SER A 96 -14.58 -7.19 5.72
N ALA A 97 -13.49 -7.95 5.61
CA ALA A 97 -13.14 -8.65 4.39
C ALA A 97 -13.39 -10.16 4.52
N THR A 98 -13.95 -10.77 3.49
CA THR A 98 -14.12 -12.22 3.42
C THR A 98 -12.77 -12.94 3.31
N ASN A 99 -11.83 -12.32 2.59
CA ASN A 99 -10.45 -12.77 2.46
C ASN A 99 -9.51 -11.56 2.60
N ALA A 100 -8.24 -11.82 2.89
CA ALA A 100 -7.20 -10.80 2.85
C ALA A 100 -5.89 -11.44 2.42
N ALA A 101 -4.99 -10.64 1.87
CA ALA A 101 -3.65 -11.07 1.49
C ALA A 101 -2.61 -10.13 2.10
N VAL A 102 -1.49 -10.69 2.54
CA VAL A 102 -0.32 -9.91 2.93
C VAL A 102 0.32 -9.31 1.68
N THR A 103 0.52 -8.00 1.64
CA THR A 103 1.14 -7.29 0.52
C THR A 103 2.63 -7.08 0.73
N LEU A 104 3.01 -6.76 1.96
CA LEU A 104 4.36 -6.40 2.36
C LEU A 104 4.74 -7.20 3.60
N MET A 105 5.95 -7.77 3.57
CA MET A 105 6.57 -8.44 4.69
C MET A 105 8.01 -7.94 4.81
N ALA A 106 8.24 -7.02 5.74
CA ALA A 106 9.54 -6.42 5.95
C ALA A 106 9.94 -6.37 7.42
N LEU A 107 11.24 -6.35 7.70
CA LEU A 107 11.80 -6.10 9.03
C LEU A 107 12.56 -4.79 8.96
N MET A 108 12.10 -3.80 9.70
CA MET A 108 12.80 -2.53 9.86
C MET A 108 13.83 -2.66 10.98
N CYS A 109 15.11 -2.54 10.66
CA CYS A 109 16.22 -2.63 11.60
C CYS A 109 16.67 -1.24 12.08
N ASN A 110 17.32 -1.19 13.24
CA ASN A 110 18.11 -0.03 13.62
C ASN A 110 19.31 0.16 12.67
N PRO A 111 19.73 1.40 12.40
CA PRO A 111 20.96 1.69 11.69
C PRO A 111 22.21 1.45 12.56
N VAL A 112 23.39 1.51 11.93
CA VAL A 112 24.70 1.40 12.60
C VAL A 112 25.25 2.75 13.11
N LYS A 113 24.61 3.86 12.72
CA LYS A 113 24.88 5.23 13.20
C LYS A 113 23.53 5.93 13.39
N ASP A 114 23.48 7.03 14.13
CA ASP A 114 22.22 7.75 14.30
C ASP A 114 21.81 8.45 13.00
N HIS A 115 20.54 8.33 12.65
CA HIS A 115 19.92 8.93 11.47
C HIS A 115 18.59 9.63 11.80
N GLY A 116 18.18 10.43 10.81
CA GLY A 116 16.86 11.01 10.76
C GLY A 116 16.78 12.38 11.46
N PRO A 117 15.56 12.81 11.79
CA PRO A 117 14.32 12.05 11.65
C PRO A 117 13.80 11.93 10.20
N ALA A 118 12.83 11.04 9.94
CA ALA A 118 12.15 10.98 8.65
C ALA A 118 11.29 12.24 8.42
N SER A 119 10.58 12.33 7.30
CA SER A 119 9.56 13.37 7.09
C SER A 119 8.17 12.83 7.43
N TRP A 120 7.32 13.61 8.09
CA TRP A 120 5.90 13.27 8.26
C TRP A 120 5.22 13.03 6.91
N HIS A 121 4.41 11.98 6.82
CA HIS A 121 3.72 11.62 5.59
C HIS A 121 2.48 10.75 5.83
N ARG A 122 1.71 10.54 4.77
CA ARG A 122 0.68 9.51 4.63
C ARG A 122 1.18 8.53 3.58
N ASP A 123 0.94 7.23 3.73
CA ASP A 123 1.38 6.21 2.76
C ASP A 123 0.43 6.10 1.56
N ILE A 124 0.10 7.27 1.00
CA ILE A 124 -0.75 7.47 -0.16
C ILE A 124 -0.22 8.64 -1.00
N ASP A 125 -0.72 8.72 -2.22
CA ASP A 125 -0.42 9.78 -3.17
C ASP A 125 -1.69 10.17 -3.93
N PRO A 126 -2.36 11.29 -3.55
CA PRO A 126 -3.64 11.65 -4.15
C PRO A 126 -3.61 11.88 -5.66
N VAL A 127 -2.45 12.26 -6.23
CA VAL A 127 -2.33 12.51 -7.68
C VAL A 127 -2.26 11.19 -8.46
N HIS A 128 -1.55 10.20 -7.94
CA HIS A 128 -1.37 8.89 -8.59
C HIS A 128 -2.48 7.89 -8.22
N GLN A 129 -3.25 8.19 -7.17
CA GLN A 129 -4.37 7.38 -6.69
C GLN A 129 -5.67 8.15 -6.90
N ALA A 130 -6.32 8.61 -5.83
CA ALA A 130 -7.54 9.40 -5.90
C ALA A 130 -7.46 10.60 -4.95
N PRO A 131 -8.30 11.64 -5.13
CA PRO A 131 -8.36 12.77 -4.21
C PRO A 131 -8.52 12.34 -2.75
N LEU A 132 -7.78 13.00 -1.85
CA LEU A 132 -7.60 12.59 -0.46
C LEU A 132 -8.93 12.39 0.28
N ASN A 133 -9.85 13.36 0.18
CA ASN A 133 -11.13 13.28 0.89
C ASN A 133 -11.99 12.12 0.37
N GLY A 134 -11.90 11.81 -0.93
CA GLY A 134 -12.58 10.65 -1.51
C GLY A 134 -12.15 9.35 -0.84
N MET A 135 -10.83 9.10 -0.78
CA MET A 135 -10.27 7.89 -0.15
C MET A 135 -10.57 7.81 1.35
N GLN A 136 -10.53 8.95 2.05
CA GLN A 136 -10.88 9.03 3.47
C GLN A 136 -12.35 8.71 3.71
N MET A 137 -13.23 9.30 2.92
CA MET A 137 -14.67 9.10 3.08
C MET A 137 -15.10 7.69 2.70
N ASP A 138 -14.52 7.11 1.65
CA ASP A 138 -14.79 5.73 1.28
C ASP A 138 -14.47 4.77 2.43
N MET A 139 -13.29 4.91 3.05
CA MET A 139 -12.93 4.14 4.25
C MET A 139 -13.90 4.37 5.43
N ILE A 140 -14.33 5.61 5.69
CA ILE A 140 -15.22 5.94 6.82
C ILE A 140 -16.62 5.35 6.63
N LYS A 141 -17.16 5.44 5.41
CA LYS A 141 -18.53 5.00 5.11
C LYS A 141 -18.66 3.50 4.94
N ASN A 142 -17.55 2.86 4.57
CA ASN A 142 -17.47 1.45 4.34
C ASN A 142 -16.54 0.79 5.36
N ALA A 143 -15.32 0.46 4.94
CA ALA A 143 -14.28 -0.14 5.76
C ALA A 143 -12.91 0.20 5.14
N PRO A 144 -11.80 0.10 5.89
CA PRO A 144 -10.47 0.19 5.29
C PRO A 144 -10.25 -0.97 4.31
N GLY A 145 -9.84 -0.68 3.09
CA GLY A 145 -9.42 -1.71 2.12
C GLY A 145 -7.98 -2.20 2.33
N TYR A 146 -7.23 -1.51 3.19
CA TYR A 146 -5.82 -1.79 3.48
C TYR A 146 -5.41 -1.30 4.87
N VAL A 147 -4.65 -2.13 5.60
CA VAL A 147 -4.07 -1.78 6.90
C VAL A 147 -2.58 -2.13 6.95
N GLN A 148 -1.83 -1.34 7.73
CA GLN A 148 -0.42 -1.57 7.99
C GLN A 148 -0.19 -1.94 9.45
N TRP A 149 0.92 -2.62 9.71
CA TRP A 149 1.33 -3.03 11.05
C TRP A 149 2.77 -2.62 11.34
N ASN A 150 3.02 -2.23 12.58
CA ASN A 150 4.35 -2.25 13.19
C ASN A 150 4.29 -3.13 14.45
N ILE A 151 5.11 -4.17 14.49
CA ILE A 151 5.16 -5.15 15.59
C ILE A 151 6.63 -5.31 16.01
N PRO A 152 7.06 -4.67 17.09
CA PRO A 152 8.47 -4.66 17.44
C PRO A 152 8.87 -5.89 18.27
N LEU A 153 10.06 -6.44 17.99
CA LEU A 153 10.65 -7.55 18.74
C LEU A 153 11.34 -7.08 20.03
N TYR A 154 11.50 -5.77 20.21
CA TYR A 154 12.10 -5.08 21.36
C TYR A 154 11.28 -3.82 21.61
N ASP A 155 11.33 -3.23 22.81
CA ASP A 155 10.53 -2.03 23.09
C ASP A 155 10.86 -0.88 22.12
N ASP A 156 9.84 -0.24 21.57
CA ASP A 156 9.93 0.70 20.45
C ASP A 156 8.98 1.89 20.66
N ASP A 157 9.50 3.09 20.48
CA ASP A 157 8.83 4.39 20.62
C ASP A 157 9.12 5.32 19.41
N VAL A 158 9.71 4.78 18.33
CA VAL A 158 10.18 5.58 17.19
C VAL A 158 9.01 6.03 16.30
N PHE A 159 7.92 5.26 16.27
CA PHE A 159 6.78 5.51 15.39
C PHE A 159 5.80 6.50 16.02
N TRP A 160 5.53 7.58 15.31
CA TRP A 160 4.62 8.65 15.73
C TRP A 160 3.45 8.74 14.78
N ILE A 161 2.30 9.16 15.31
CA ILE A 161 1.04 9.27 14.56
C ILE A 161 0.30 10.55 14.94
N VAL A 162 -0.57 11.02 14.05
CA VAL A 162 -1.60 12.03 14.38
C VAL A 162 -2.96 11.34 14.38
N PRO A 163 -3.52 11.01 15.56
CA PRO A 163 -4.83 10.37 15.67
C PRO A 163 -5.92 11.16 14.96
N GLY A 164 -6.82 10.47 14.26
CA GLY A 164 -7.93 11.09 13.53
C GLY A 164 -7.56 11.78 12.21
N SER A 165 -6.28 11.95 11.89
CA SER A 165 -5.85 12.57 10.62
C SER A 165 -6.26 11.76 9.39
N HIS A 166 -6.52 10.46 9.53
CA HIS A 166 -7.03 9.59 8.47
C HIS A 166 -8.47 9.93 8.04
N ARG A 167 -9.24 10.71 8.83
CA ARG A 167 -10.64 11.06 8.52
C ARG A 167 -10.85 12.44 7.92
N ARG A 168 -9.77 13.19 7.72
CA ARG A 168 -9.85 14.56 7.21
C ARG A 168 -8.60 14.93 6.43
N PRO A 169 -8.71 15.90 5.50
CA PRO A 169 -7.54 16.57 4.97
C PRO A 169 -6.67 17.18 6.06
N ASN A 170 -5.44 17.54 5.70
CA ASN A 170 -4.55 18.25 6.61
C ASN A 170 -5.19 19.59 7.01
N THR A 171 -5.04 19.98 8.28
CA THR A 171 -5.38 21.35 8.68
C THR A 171 -4.40 22.33 8.04
N THR A 172 -4.74 23.63 8.03
CA THR A 172 -3.80 24.67 7.56
C THR A 172 -2.49 24.64 8.34
N GLU A 173 -2.55 24.45 9.66
CA GLU A 173 -1.37 24.34 10.52
C GLU A 173 -0.53 23.11 10.18
N GLU A 174 -1.17 21.94 10.03
CA GLU A 174 -0.47 20.72 9.65
C GLU A 174 0.20 20.86 8.29
N HIS A 175 -0.53 21.36 7.30
CA HIS A 175 0.01 21.53 5.95
C HIS A 175 1.22 22.47 5.93
N GLN A 176 1.14 23.62 6.60
CA GLN A 176 2.28 24.54 6.71
C GLN A 176 3.47 23.91 7.46
N HIS A 177 3.19 23.09 8.48
CA HIS A 177 4.24 22.37 9.21
C HIS A 177 4.92 21.31 8.34
N LEU A 178 4.15 20.55 7.55
CA LEU A 178 4.68 19.57 6.59
C LEU A 178 5.54 20.24 5.51
N LEU A 179 5.19 21.45 5.07
CA LEU A 179 5.98 22.18 4.06
C LEU A 179 7.29 22.72 4.63
N THR A 180 7.26 23.31 5.82
CA THR A 180 8.38 24.10 6.34
C THR A 180 9.27 23.35 7.32
N ARG A 181 8.71 22.39 8.06
CA ARG A 181 9.38 21.66 9.14
C ARG A 181 8.95 20.18 9.20
N PRO A 182 9.01 19.43 8.07
CA PRO A 182 8.50 18.06 7.97
C PRO A 182 9.16 17.05 8.91
N GLN A 183 10.32 17.41 9.48
CA GLN A 183 11.17 16.59 10.33
C GLN A 183 11.06 16.99 11.82
N LYS A 184 9.99 17.69 12.22
CA LYS A 184 9.74 18.12 13.61
C LYS A 184 8.40 17.57 14.10
N PRO A 185 8.23 17.30 15.42
CA PRO A 185 6.93 16.94 15.98
C PRO A 185 5.85 17.94 15.56
N ILE A 186 4.72 17.42 15.09
CA ILE A 186 3.56 18.21 14.69
C ILE A 186 2.59 18.32 15.88
N PRO A 187 1.84 19.43 16.03
CA PRO A 187 0.80 19.53 17.04
C PRO A 187 -0.20 18.37 16.97
N GLY A 188 -0.49 17.75 18.10
CA GLY A 188 -1.37 16.56 18.19
C GLY A 188 -0.70 15.24 17.78
N GLY A 189 0.55 15.27 17.31
CA GLY A 189 1.35 14.07 17.08
C GLY A 189 1.78 13.43 18.41
N ILE A 190 1.64 12.11 18.51
CA ILE A 190 2.01 11.33 19.70
C ILE A 190 2.94 10.17 19.32
N PRO A 191 3.89 9.78 20.19
CA PRO A 191 4.61 8.52 20.04
C PRO A 191 3.66 7.34 20.26
N VAL A 192 3.90 6.26 19.53
CA VAL A 192 3.27 4.96 19.75
C VAL A 192 4.26 4.10 20.51
N GLU A 193 4.09 4.05 21.83
CA GLU A 193 4.93 3.25 22.72
C GLU A 193 4.46 1.78 22.71
N LEU A 194 5.35 0.88 22.32
CA LEU A 194 5.06 -0.55 22.20
C LEU A 194 6.09 -1.35 22.99
N ASN A 195 5.63 -2.28 23.82
CA ASN A 195 6.53 -3.28 24.40
C ASN A 195 6.87 -4.35 23.34
N ALA A 196 7.94 -5.07 23.58
CA ALA A 196 8.31 -6.21 22.75
C ALA A 196 7.14 -7.21 22.61
N GLY A 197 6.73 -7.45 21.35
CA GLY A 197 5.63 -8.36 21.01
C GLY A 197 4.24 -7.72 20.98
N ASP A 198 4.09 -6.46 21.39
CA ASP A 198 2.89 -5.68 21.09
C ASP A 198 2.84 -5.37 19.58
N GLY A 199 1.74 -4.80 19.10
CA GLY A 199 1.65 -4.33 17.73
C GLY A 199 0.69 -3.16 17.59
N VAL A 200 1.01 -2.23 16.70
CA VAL A 200 0.07 -1.21 16.23
C VAL A 200 -0.39 -1.57 14.83
N VAL A 201 -1.71 -1.66 14.64
CA VAL A 201 -2.35 -1.73 13.32
C VAL A 201 -2.97 -0.38 13.02
N TYR A 202 -2.75 0.14 11.82
CA TYR A 202 -3.15 1.49 11.47
C TYR A 202 -3.55 1.67 10.01
N SER A 203 -4.32 2.73 9.75
CA SER A 203 -4.65 3.17 8.40
C SER A 203 -3.45 3.86 7.77
N HIS A 204 -3.01 3.35 6.63
CA HIS A 204 -1.96 3.94 5.79
C HIS A 204 -2.28 5.39 5.34
N ILE A 205 -3.54 5.80 5.40
CA ILE A 205 -3.97 7.18 5.09
C ILE A 205 -3.60 8.13 6.24
N MET A 206 -3.38 7.65 7.46
CA MET A 206 -3.06 8.47 8.63
C MET A 206 -1.69 9.15 8.48
N LEU A 207 -1.59 10.40 8.97
CA LEU A 207 -0.28 11.06 9.13
C LEU A 207 0.55 10.34 10.17
N HIS A 208 1.76 9.97 9.80
CA HIS A 208 2.70 9.29 10.66
C HIS A 208 4.15 9.68 10.34
N TRP A 209 5.05 9.32 11.24
CA TRP A 209 6.44 9.73 11.20
C TRP A 209 7.33 8.74 11.94
N GLY A 210 8.44 8.37 11.33
CA GLY A 210 9.56 7.79 12.08
C GLY A 210 10.38 8.94 12.62
N SER A 211 10.43 9.06 13.95
CA SER A 211 11.22 10.09 14.65
C SER A 211 12.72 9.81 14.47
N ASN A 212 13.50 9.63 15.53
CA ASN A 212 14.94 9.41 15.39
C ASN A 212 15.27 7.92 15.30
N TYR A 213 16.08 7.54 14.32
CA TYR A 213 16.60 6.19 14.19
C TYR A 213 17.99 6.13 14.83
N SER A 214 18.09 5.57 16.03
CA SER A 214 19.36 5.45 16.75
C SER A 214 19.98 4.05 16.59
N THR A 215 21.20 3.90 17.09
CA THR A 215 21.89 2.60 17.17
C THR A 215 21.32 1.63 18.22
N LYS A 216 20.30 2.03 19.00
CA LYS A 216 19.60 1.13 19.94
C LYS A 216 19.02 -0.06 19.17
N LEU A 217 19.26 -1.28 19.66
CA LEU A 217 18.76 -2.50 19.01
C LEU A 217 17.24 -2.40 18.81
N ARG A 218 16.84 -2.42 17.54
CA ARG A 218 15.45 -2.32 17.10
C ARG A 218 15.23 -3.26 15.94
N ARG A 219 14.14 -4.01 16.01
CA ARG A 219 13.63 -4.87 14.95
C ARG A 219 12.12 -4.76 14.96
N THR A 220 11.55 -4.22 13.90
CA THR A 220 10.10 -4.00 13.83
C THR A 220 9.58 -4.65 12.59
N ILE A 221 8.76 -5.69 12.80
CA ILE A 221 8.06 -6.38 11.72
C ILE A 221 7.03 -5.40 11.16
N HIS A 222 7.16 -5.08 9.88
CA HIS A 222 6.30 -4.17 9.15
C HIS A 222 5.51 -4.94 8.11
N LEU A 223 4.19 -4.93 8.26
CA LEU A 223 3.28 -5.71 7.41
C LEU A 223 2.26 -4.80 6.74
N GLY A 224 1.83 -5.22 5.56
CA GLY A 224 0.69 -4.66 4.86
C GLY A 224 -0.33 -5.74 4.54
N TYR A 225 -1.62 -5.47 4.72
CA TYR A 225 -2.68 -6.39 4.33
C TYR A 225 -3.74 -5.68 3.51
N ARG A 226 -4.10 -6.28 2.39
CA ARG A 226 -5.20 -5.82 1.53
C ARG A 226 -6.41 -6.74 1.66
N ALA A 227 -7.58 -6.16 1.47
CA ALA A 227 -8.84 -6.88 1.51
C ALA A 227 -9.21 -7.54 0.17
N PHE A 228 -10.01 -8.60 0.26
CA PHE A 228 -10.76 -9.21 -0.83
C PHE A 228 -12.18 -9.54 -0.33
N GLY A 229 -13.20 -9.24 -1.14
CA GLY A 229 -14.59 -9.37 -0.70
C GLY A 229 -14.91 -8.48 0.51
N SER A 230 -14.36 -7.26 0.53
CA SER A 230 -14.76 -6.17 1.42
C SER A 230 -15.75 -5.24 0.73
N PRO A 231 -16.43 -4.33 1.46
CA PRO A 231 -17.27 -3.31 0.85
C PRO A 231 -16.54 -2.32 -0.06
N VAL A 232 -15.21 -2.22 0.02
CA VAL A 232 -14.39 -1.31 -0.81
C VAL A 232 -13.47 -2.06 -1.77
N TYR A 233 -13.12 -1.41 -2.89
CA TYR A 233 -12.02 -1.81 -3.76
C TYR A 233 -10.69 -1.22 -3.24
N PRO A 234 -9.73 -2.04 -2.78
CA PRO A 234 -8.52 -1.53 -2.14
C PRO A 234 -7.65 -0.68 -3.06
N ILE A 235 -7.15 0.42 -2.49
CA ILE A 235 -6.14 1.29 -3.10
C ILE A 235 -4.81 0.60 -3.37
N VAL A 236 -4.39 -0.32 -2.48
CA VAL A 236 -3.19 -1.15 -2.65
C VAL A 236 -3.60 -2.44 -3.36
N ASN A 237 -3.35 -2.49 -4.66
CA ASN A 237 -3.66 -3.64 -5.51
C ASN A 237 -2.40 -4.39 -5.98
N HIS A 238 -1.36 -4.44 -5.13
CA HIS A 238 -0.10 -5.07 -5.47
C HIS A 238 0.58 -5.80 -4.32
N TYR A 239 1.61 -6.56 -4.66
CA TYR A 239 2.44 -7.34 -3.74
C TYR A 239 3.91 -6.92 -3.87
N TYR A 240 4.66 -7.04 -2.78
CA TYR A 240 6.12 -6.87 -2.73
C TYR A 240 6.86 -8.21 -2.79
N TRP A 241 6.18 -9.25 -3.28
CA TRP A 241 6.68 -10.62 -3.35
C TRP A 241 6.14 -11.30 -4.60
N GLN A 242 6.89 -12.29 -5.10
CA GLN A 242 6.55 -13.07 -6.29
C GLN A 242 6.02 -14.46 -5.90
N PRO A 243 5.04 -15.06 -6.60
CA PRO A 243 4.46 -16.34 -6.17
C PRO A 243 5.46 -17.50 -5.99
N ASP A 244 6.60 -17.46 -6.66
CA ASP A 244 7.65 -18.47 -6.61
C ASP A 244 8.41 -18.50 -5.27
N PHE A 245 8.54 -17.37 -4.56
CA PHE A 245 9.26 -17.35 -3.27
C PHE A 245 8.61 -18.29 -2.25
N ALA A 246 7.30 -18.50 -2.31
CA ALA A 246 6.58 -19.34 -1.37
C ALA A 246 6.78 -20.84 -1.67
N GLN A 247 7.24 -21.21 -2.88
CA GLN A 247 7.44 -22.62 -3.28
C GLN A 247 8.61 -23.27 -2.54
N LYS A 248 9.58 -22.48 -2.05
CA LYS A 248 10.67 -22.96 -1.19
C LYS A 248 10.25 -23.18 0.27
N LEU A 249 9.03 -22.81 0.66
CA LEU A 249 8.56 -22.86 2.05
C LEU A 249 7.69 -24.08 2.33
N SER A 250 7.23 -24.21 3.57
CA SER A 250 6.33 -25.30 3.95
C SER A 250 5.03 -25.25 3.14
N ARG A 251 4.43 -26.42 2.93
CA ARG A 251 3.23 -26.59 2.10
C ARG A 251 2.08 -25.66 2.51
N SER A 252 1.84 -25.50 3.81
CA SER A 252 0.80 -24.61 4.31
C SER A 252 1.00 -23.16 3.91
N ILE A 253 2.25 -22.69 3.85
CA ILE A 253 2.57 -21.33 3.39
C ILE A 253 2.38 -21.24 1.88
N SER A 254 2.94 -22.20 1.13
CA SER A 254 2.81 -22.26 -0.32
C SER A 254 1.33 -22.24 -0.76
N ASP A 255 0.48 -23.08 -0.15
CA ASP A 255 -0.96 -23.14 -0.43
C ASP A 255 -1.64 -21.79 -0.16
N GLN A 256 -1.26 -21.10 0.92
CA GLN A 256 -1.84 -19.79 1.28
C GLN A 256 -1.46 -18.68 0.29
N PHE A 257 -0.22 -18.64 -0.19
CA PHE A 257 0.22 -17.68 -1.21
C PHE A 257 -0.36 -18.01 -2.59
N THR A 258 -0.54 -19.30 -2.92
CA THR A 258 -1.30 -19.71 -4.11
C THR A 258 -2.75 -19.20 -4.05
N HIS A 259 -3.41 -19.31 -2.89
CA HIS A 259 -4.76 -18.76 -2.70
C HIS A 259 -4.79 -17.24 -2.90
N PHE A 260 -3.80 -16.49 -2.40
CA PHE A 260 -3.70 -15.05 -2.64
C PHE A 260 -3.57 -14.69 -4.12
N SER A 261 -2.77 -15.45 -4.88
CA SER A 261 -2.64 -15.29 -6.33
C SER A 261 -3.96 -15.58 -7.05
N GLN A 262 -4.72 -16.60 -6.63
CA GLN A 262 -6.03 -16.92 -7.19
C GLN A 262 -7.06 -15.80 -6.94
N LEU A 263 -7.10 -15.25 -5.72
CA LEU A 263 -7.95 -14.10 -5.39
C LEU A 263 -7.61 -12.88 -6.26
N HIS A 264 -6.31 -12.61 -6.45
CA HIS A 264 -5.87 -11.53 -7.32
C HIS A 264 -6.27 -11.76 -8.78
N SER A 265 -6.06 -12.97 -9.32
CA SER A 265 -6.46 -13.32 -10.68
C SER A 265 -7.96 -13.14 -10.90
N ALA A 266 -8.79 -13.62 -9.97
CA ALA A 266 -10.25 -13.48 -10.07
C ALA A 266 -10.69 -12.00 -10.05
N GLN A 267 -10.02 -11.15 -9.26
CA GLN A 267 -10.27 -9.72 -9.30
C GLN A 267 -9.81 -9.08 -10.62
N CYS A 268 -8.67 -9.50 -11.17
CA CYS A 268 -8.22 -9.06 -12.49
C CYS A 268 -9.25 -9.44 -13.57
N ASP A 269 -9.82 -10.65 -13.54
CA ASP A 269 -10.86 -11.07 -14.49
C ASP A 269 -12.10 -10.17 -14.39
N LEU A 270 -12.49 -9.78 -13.16
CA LEU A 270 -13.58 -8.83 -12.94
C LEU A 270 -13.25 -7.44 -13.49
N VAL A 271 -12.06 -6.90 -13.20
CA VAL A 271 -11.60 -5.59 -13.70
C VAL A 271 -11.53 -5.60 -15.23
N GLU A 272 -11.05 -6.69 -15.84
CA GLU A 272 -11.06 -6.86 -17.28
C GLU A 272 -12.49 -6.78 -17.82
N SER A 273 -13.44 -7.51 -17.23
CA SER A 273 -14.84 -7.48 -17.67
C SER A 273 -15.46 -6.08 -17.60
N ILE A 274 -15.10 -5.27 -16.59
CA ILE A 274 -15.50 -3.87 -16.47
C ILE A 274 -14.93 -3.06 -17.63
N PHE A 275 -13.65 -3.23 -17.94
CA PHE A 275 -13.01 -2.53 -19.06
C PHE A 275 -13.60 -2.92 -20.40
N ARG A 276 -13.90 -4.21 -20.62
CA ARG A 276 -14.61 -4.68 -21.83
C ARG A 276 -16.02 -4.09 -21.94
N ALA A 277 -16.72 -3.89 -20.81
CA ALA A 277 -18.02 -3.23 -20.80
C ALA A 277 -17.90 -1.75 -21.17
N VAL A 278 -16.89 -1.03 -20.66
CA VAL A 278 -16.60 0.36 -21.02
C VAL A 278 -16.24 0.47 -22.51
N GLU A 279 -15.37 -0.40 -23.00
CA GLU A 279 -14.95 -0.48 -24.40
C GLU A 279 -16.15 -0.61 -25.34
N THR A 280 -17.08 -1.51 -25.01
CA THR A 280 -18.28 -1.81 -25.80
C THR A 280 -19.51 -0.96 -25.43
N LYS A 281 -19.35 0.07 -24.59
CA LYS A 281 -20.40 0.97 -24.10
C LYS A 281 -21.60 0.27 -23.45
N LYS A 282 -21.38 -0.88 -22.79
CA LYS A 282 -22.43 -1.66 -22.13
C LYS A 282 -22.62 -1.22 -20.68
N ALA A 283 -23.53 -0.27 -20.46
CA ALA A 283 -23.79 0.32 -19.14
C ALA A 283 -24.20 -0.70 -18.06
N GLY A 284 -25.05 -1.67 -18.38
CA GLY A 284 -25.50 -2.70 -17.42
C GLY A 284 -24.35 -3.53 -16.85
N PRO A 285 -23.60 -4.27 -17.70
CA PRO A 285 -22.41 -5.03 -17.27
C PRO A 285 -21.35 -4.17 -16.55
N PHE A 286 -21.16 -2.92 -16.97
CA PHE A 286 -20.27 -1.99 -16.28
C PHE A 286 -20.72 -1.72 -14.84
N LEU A 287 -22.00 -1.38 -14.64
CA LEU A 287 -22.55 -1.11 -13.30
C LEU A 287 -22.51 -2.36 -12.42
N GLU A 288 -22.88 -3.52 -12.96
CA GLU A 288 -22.78 -4.81 -12.24
C GLU A 288 -21.34 -5.10 -11.79
N GLY A 289 -20.37 -4.87 -12.68
CA GLY A 289 -18.96 -5.02 -12.37
C GLY A 289 -18.48 -4.06 -11.29
N ILE A 290 -18.85 -2.77 -11.35
CA ILE A 290 -18.53 -1.80 -10.30
C ILE A 290 -19.15 -2.18 -8.96
N TYR A 291 -20.40 -2.64 -8.94
CA TYR A 291 -21.08 -3.04 -7.70
C TYR A 291 -20.49 -4.33 -7.12
N THR A 292 -19.96 -5.20 -7.96
CA THR A 292 -19.26 -6.41 -7.51
C THR A 292 -17.87 -6.07 -6.97
N LEU A 293 -17.14 -5.18 -7.64
CA LEU A 293 -15.78 -4.79 -7.26
C LEU A 293 -15.76 -3.89 -6.01
N HIS A 294 -16.79 -3.05 -5.87
CA HIS A 294 -16.99 -2.12 -4.77
C HIS A 294 -18.45 -2.16 -4.27
N PRO A 295 -18.80 -3.15 -3.42
CA PRO A 295 -20.18 -3.34 -2.94
C PRO A 295 -20.76 -2.15 -2.20
N GLY A 296 -19.94 -1.45 -1.41
CA GLY A 296 -20.32 -0.22 -0.71
C GLY A 296 -20.89 0.82 -1.68
N GLU A 297 -22.03 1.41 -1.33
CA GLU A 297 -22.73 2.37 -2.18
C GLU A 297 -22.01 3.73 -2.23
N GLU A 298 -21.61 4.21 -1.06
CA GLU A 298 -20.75 5.39 -0.94
C GLU A 298 -19.34 5.04 -1.40
N GLY A 299 -18.64 5.96 -2.07
CA GLY A 299 -17.24 5.75 -2.47
C GLY A 299 -17.01 5.09 -3.84
N ARG A 300 -18.05 4.63 -4.56
CA ARG A 300 -17.88 4.01 -5.91
C ARG A 300 -17.16 4.89 -6.92
N MET A 301 -17.23 6.22 -6.80
CA MET A 301 -16.43 7.12 -7.63
C MET A 301 -14.93 7.02 -7.35
N VAL A 302 -14.51 6.70 -6.13
CA VAL A 302 -13.10 6.43 -5.80
C VAL A 302 -12.63 5.16 -6.52
N CYS A 303 -13.46 4.10 -6.50
CA CYS A 303 -13.20 2.90 -7.32
C CYS A 303 -13.02 3.25 -8.80
N LEU A 304 -13.90 4.09 -9.35
CA LEU A 304 -13.79 4.51 -10.75
C LEU A 304 -12.50 5.31 -11.03
N VAL A 305 -12.05 6.14 -10.10
CA VAL A 305 -10.76 6.85 -10.22
C VAL A 305 -9.60 5.86 -10.21
N PHE A 306 -9.57 4.88 -9.29
CA PHE A 306 -8.54 3.84 -9.28
C PHE A 306 -8.50 3.07 -10.61
N LEU A 307 -9.66 2.73 -11.16
CA LEU A 307 -9.78 2.12 -12.48
C LEU A 307 -9.24 3.04 -13.58
N SER A 308 -9.53 4.34 -13.56
CA SER A 308 -8.98 5.29 -14.55
C SER A 308 -7.45 5.38 -14.50
N LYS A 309 -6.85 5.31 -13.31
CA LYS A 309 -5.40 5.30 -13.13
C LYS A 309 -4.81 4.01 -13.67
N LEU A 310 -5.47 2.87 -13.45
CA LEU A 310 -5.05 1.60 -14.03
C LEU A 310 -5.14 1.61 -15.56
N VAL A 311 -6.19 2.18 -16.15
CA VAL A 311 -6.31 2.35 -17.61
C VAL A 311 -5.17 3.18 -18.18
N ASP A 312 -4.79 4.28 -17.52
CA ASP A 312 -3.66 5.10 -17.95
C ASP A 312 -2.33 4.34 -17.92
N LYS A 313 -2.11 3.52 -16.89
CA LYS A 313 -0.94 2.62 -16.79
C LYS A 313 -0.92 1.61 -17.93
N ILE A 314 -2.05 0.93 -18.19
CA ILE A 314 -2.16 -0.07 -19.28
C ILE A 314 -1.87 0.59 -20.63
N ARG A 315 -2.49 1.75 -20.89
CA ARG A 315 -2.25 2.50 -22.13
C ARG A 315 -0.77 2.85 -22.29
N THR A 316 -0.12 3.30 -21.22
CA THR A 316 1.31 3.64 -21.22
C THR A 316 2.16 2.42 -21.53
N LEU A 317 1.93 1.28 -20.86
CA LEU A 317 2.67 0.03 -21.10
C LEU A 317 2.47 -0.54 -22.50
N LYS A 318 1.35 -0.20 -23.15
CA LYS A 318 1.06 -0.63 -24.53
C LYS A 318 1.64 0.27 -25.60
N GLN A 319 2.21 1.43 -25.26
CA GLN A 319 2.84 2.28 -26.26
C GLN A 319 4.09 1.59 -26.87
N PRO A 320 4.28 1.62 -28.20
CA PRO A 320 5.43 0.99 -28.85
C PRO A 320 6.79 1.47 -28.34
N GLU A 321 6.88 2.72 -27.91
CA GLU A 321 8.08 3.35 -27.34
C GLU A 321 8.36 2.77 -25.96
N THR A 322 7.34 2.65 -25.12
CA THR A 322 7.45 2.07 -23.78
C THR A 322 7.80 0.59 -23.83
N GLN A 323 7.30 -0.17 -24.79
CA GLN A 323 7.66 -1.58 -24.95
C GLN A 323 9.13 -1.82 -25.32
N LYS A 324 9.84 -0.80 -25.80
CA LYS A 324 11.27 -0.87 -26.12
C LYS A 324 12.18 -0.48 -24.95
N MET A 325 11.60 0.06 -23.88
CA MET A 325 12.33 0.51 -22.69
C MET A 325 12.77 -0.66 -21.80
N SER A 326 13.75 -0.42 -20.93
CA SER A 326 14.13 -1.38 -19.88
C SER A 326 12.98 -1.62 -18.89
N VAL A 327 13.10 -2.64 -18.04
CA VAL A 327 12.13 -2.90 -16.97
C VAL A 327 12.03 -1.70 -16.02
N GLU A 328 13.17 -1.11 -15.66
CA GLU A 328 13.27 0.05 -14.76
C GLU A 328 12.61 1.28 -15.36
N GLU A 329 12.88 1.54 -16.64
CA GLU A 329 12.29 2.65 -17.38
C GLU A 329 10.76 2.49 -17.51
N ARG A 330 10.27 1.27 -17.80
CA ARG A 330 8.83 0.99 -17.86
C ARG A 330 8.14 1.13 -16.50
N ALA A 331 8.78 0.65 -15.43
CA ALA A 331 8.25 0.83 -14.07
C ALA A 331 8.15 2.31 -13.68
N SER A 332 9.18 3.09 -14.02
CA SER A 332 9.20 4.54 -13.84
C SER A 332 8.11 5.24 -14.65
N ALA A 333 7.90 4.82 -15.92
CA ALA A 333 6.89 5.40 -16.80
C ALA A 333 5.46 5.33 -16.25
N ILE A 334 5.15 4.32 -15.43
CA ILE A 334 3.84 4.20 -14.76
C ILE A 334 3.87 4.59 -13.28
N SER A 335 4.98 5.17 -12.80
CA SER A 335 5.22 5.57 -11.42
C SER A 335 5.02 4.43 -10.41
N GLU A 336 5.50 3.22 -10.75
CA GLU A 336 5.43 2.04 -9.89
C GLU A 336 6.81 1.56 -9.44
N HIS A 337 6.82 0.71 -8.41
CA HIS A 337 8.05 0.14 -7.89
C HIS A 337 8.49 -1.08 -8.71
N ARG A 338 9.79 -1.32 -8.85
CA ARG A 338 10.28 -2.49 -9.62
C ARG A 338 9.72 -3.83 -9.12
N LEU A 339 9.47 -3.94 -7.80
CA LEU A 339 9.00 -5.17 -7.16
C LEU A 339 7.53 -5.49 -7.44
N ASN A 340 6.69 -4.49 -7.74
CA ASN A 340 5.27 -4.68 -7.98
C ASN A 340 4.86 -4.49 -9.45
N PHE A 341 5.76 -3.94 -10.26
CA PHE A 341 5.58 -3.61 -11.67
C PHE A 341 5.00 -4.76 -12.53
N TYR A 342 5.49 -5.98 -12.32
CA TYR A 342 5.09 -7.17 -13.09
C TYR A 342 3.57 -7.41 -13.11
N LEU A 343 2.84 -7.11 -12.01
CA LEU A 343 1.39 -7.28 -11.95
C LEU A 343 0.67 -6.37 -12.96
N PHE A 344 1.20 -5.17 -13.18
CA PHE A 344 0.66 -4.23 -14.16
C PHE A 344 1.01 -4.66 -15.59
N GLU A 345 2.21 -5.21 -15.81
CA GLU A 345 2.59 -5.78 -17.11
C GLU A 345 1.69 -6.96 -17.48
N ASP A 346 1.56 -7.93 -16.57
CA ASP A 346 0.76 -9.13 -16.76
C ASP A 346 -0.71 -8.78 -17.02
N PHE A 347 -1.24 -7.82 -16.26
CA PHE A 347 -2.61 -7.35 -16.47
C PHE A 347 -2.75 -6.63 -17.82
N ALA A 348 -1.78 -5.80 -18.21
CA ALA A 348 -1.82 -5.12 -19.50
C ALA A 348 -1.83 -6.12 -20.67
N GLN A 349 -1.23 -7.30 -20.55
CA GLN A 349 -1.26 -8.32 -21.62
C GLN A 349 -2.65 -8.79 -22.03
N ARG A 350 -3.67 -8.55 -21.20
CA ARG A 350 -5.08 -8.86 -21.51
C ARG A 350 -5.69 -7.97 -22.60
N PHE A 351 -5.00 -6.91 -23.01
CA PHE A 351 -5.48 -5.93 -23.98
C PHE A 351 -4.50 -5.73 -25.14
N THR A 352 -5.04 -5.49 -26.33
CA THR A 352 -4.26 -4.95 -27.45
C THR A 352 -4.01 -3.45 -27.28
N VAL A 353 -3.15 -2.87 -28.12
CA VAL A 353 -2.89 -1.42 -28.13
C VAL A 353 -4.17 -0.64 -28.46
N ASP A 354 -4.94 -1.10 -29.44
CA ASP A 354 -6.18 -0.44 -29.86
C ASP A 354 -7.26 -0.51 -28.79
N GLU A 355 -7.39 -1.67 -28.12
CA GLU A 355 -8.31 -1.83 -26.99
C GLU A 355 -7.94 -0.90 -25.83
N ALA A 356 -6.65 -0.85 -25.45
CA ALA A 356 -6.18 0.02 -24.38
C ALA A 356 -6.42 1.51 -24.69
N ASN A 357 -6.19 1.93 -25.93
CA ASN A 357 -6.45 3.30 -26.39
C ASN A 357 -7.95 3.62 -26.37
N LEU A 358 -8.80 2.70 -26.83
CA LEU A 358 -10.25 2.88 -26.85
C LEU A 358 -10.82 2.96 -25.43
N ILE A 359 -10.39 2.08 -24.53
CA ILE A 359 -10.80 2.14 -23.11
C ILE A 359 -10.35 3.47 -22.50
N TRP A 360 -9.11 3.91 -22.74
CA TRP A 360 -8.64 5.21 -22.26
C TRP A 360 -9.47 6.38 -22.78
N GLN A 361 -9.84 6.38 -24.07
CA GLN A 361 -10.72 7.42 -24.63
C GLN A 361 -12.05 7.52 -23.87
N ARG A 362 -12.64 6.38 -23.46
CA ARG A 362 -13.87 6.36 -22.65
C ARG A 362 -13.66 6.87 -21.23
N PHE A 363 -12.44 6.84 -20.72
CA PHE A 363 -12.06 7.42 -19.44
C PHE A 363 -11.58 8.87 -19.54
N ALA A 364 -11.41 9.44 -20.73
CA ALA A 364 -10.79 10.74 -20.95
C ALA A 364 -11.51 11.87 -20.20
N THR A 365 -12.86 11.90 -20.22
CA THR A 365 -13.62 12.93 -19.49
C THR A 365 -13.34 12.92 -17.99
N LEU A 366 -13.32 11.74 -17.36
CA LEU A 366 -12.97 11.63 -15.93
C LEU A 366 -11.52 12.06 -15.69
N TYR A 367 -10.59 11.65 -16.56
CA TYR A 367 -9.19 12.01 -16.47
C TYR A 367 -9.00 13.54 -16.53
N GLU A 368 -9.63 14.21 -17.49
CA GLU A 368 -9.59 15.67 -17.66
C GLU A 368 -10.15 16.41 -16.45
N LEU A 369 -11.26 15.92 -15.88
CA LEU A 369 -11.84 16.51 -14.66
C LEU A 369 -10.88 16.41 -13.47
N ILE A 370 -10.25 15.25 -13.26
CA ILE A 370 -9.25 15.06 -12.19
C ILE A 370 -8.02 15.94 -12.46
N GLN A 371 -7.58 16.02 -13.71
CA GLN A 371 -6.42 16.83 -14.08
C GLN A 371 -6.70 18.32 -13.84
N LYS A 372 -7.91 18.80 -14.15
CA LYS A 372 -8.33 20.18 -13.86
C LYS A 372 -8.31 20.47 -12.35
N GLU A 373 -8.83 19.54 -11.53
CA GLU A 373 -8.75 19.67 -10.07
C GLU A 373 -7.32 19.64 -9.56
N THR A 374 -6.47 18.79 -10.15
CA THR A 374 -5.04 18.71 -9.81
C THR A 374 -4.33 20.03 -10.13
N SER A 375 -4.50 20.57 -11.33
CA SER A 375 -3.92 21.86 -11.73
C SER A 375 -4.44 23.04 -10.91
N ARG A 376 -5.66 22.94 -10.36
CA ARG A 376 -6.23 23.96 -9.46
C ARG A 376 -5.66 23.88 -8.05
N ALA A 377 -5.47 22.68 -7.53
CA ALA A 377 -5.19 22.45 -6.12
C ALA A 377 -3.71 22.23 -5.78
N VAL A 378 -2.91 21.71 -6.72
CA VAL A 378 -1.52 21.33 -6.50
C VAL A 378 -0.59 22.31 -7.23
N LEU A 379 0.15 23.10 -6.45
CA LEU A 379 1.07 24.11 -7.01
C LEU A 379 2.39 23.50 -7.52
N ASP A 380 2.85 22.44 -6.87
CA ASP A 380 4.08 21.73 -7.23
C ASP A 380 3.85 20.22 -7.15
N LEU A 381 3.84 19.57 -8.31
CA LEU A 381 3.65 18.11 -8.44
C LEU A 381 4.84 17.31 -7.89
N SER A 382 6.02 17.90 -7.80
CA SER A 382 7.20 17.24 -7.21
C SER A 382 7.13 17.19 -5.68
N SER A 383 6.41 18.14 -5.05
CA SER A 383 6.19 18.16 -3.62
C SER A 383 5.11 17.18 -3.20
N ARG A 384 5.49 16.12 -2.47
CA ARG A 384 4.55 15.17 -1.84
C ARG A 384 3.54 15.89 -0.92
N VAL A 385 3.96 16.96 -0.26
CA VAL A 385 3.10 17.71 0.66
C VAL A 385 2.05 18.52 -0.07
N GLU A 386 2.42 19.16 -1.19
CA GLU A 386 1.49 19.90 -2.06
C GLU A 386 0.48 18.96 -2.69
N ARG A 387 0.88 17.74 -3.05
CA ARG A 387 -0.05 16.72 -3.59
C ARG A 387 -1.18 16.34 -2.63
N TYR A 388 -1.04 16.56 -1.31
CA TYR A 388 -2.13 16.38 -0.35
C TYR A 388 -3.23 17.45 -0.47
N GLN A 389 -3.02 18.53 -1.22
CA GLN A 389 -4.04 19.54 -1.50
C GLN A 389 -5.08 19.08 -2.53
N LEU A 390 -4.80 18.01 -3.30
CA LEU A 390 -5.81 17.36 -4.12
C LEU A 390 -6.79 16.59 -3.21
N VAL A 391 -7.76 17.31 -2.67
CA VAL A 391 -8.71 16.79 -1.68
C VAL A 391 -10.03 16.39 -2.30
N ASN A 392 -10.55 17.13 -3.26
CA ASN A 392 -11.93 16.99 -3.72
C ASN A 392 -12.04 16.09 -4.96
N MET A 393 -13.06 15.24 -4.95
CA MET A 393 -13.52 14.56 -6.15
C MET A 393 -14.13 15.57 -7.14
N PRO A 394 -14.17 15.26 -8.45
CA PRO A 394 -14.88 16.09 -9.42
C PRO A 394 -16.32 16.39 -8.98
N ILE A 395 -16.71 17.68 -9.06
CA ILE A 395 -18.04 18.14 -8.65
C ILE A 395 -19.06 17.74 -9.72
N ASN A 396 -20.24 17.27 -9.29
CA ASN A 396 -21.35 16.89 -10.18
C ASN A 396 -20.96 15.88 -11.26
N PHE A 397 -20.10 14.92 -10.93
CA PHE A 397 -19.75 13.83 -11.82
C PHE A 397 -19.82 12.50 -11.07
N ASN A 398 -20.76 11.65 -11.49
CA ASN A 398 -21.04 10.33 -10.89
C ASN A 398 -21.00 9.21 -11.96
N LEU A 399 -21.40 7.99 -11.57
CA LEU A 399 -21.40 6.84 -12.48
C LEU A 399 -22.31 7.05 -13.72
N PRO A 400 -23.56 7.50 -13.59
CA PRO A 400 -24.37 7.93 -14.74
C PRO A 400 -23.68 8.95 -15.66
N ASP A 401 -23.06 9.99 -15.11
CA ASP A 401 -22.36 11.03 -15.90
C ASP A 401 -21.17 10.42 -16.67
N PHE A 402 -20.45 9.50 -16.03
CA PHE A 402 -19.38 8.74 -16.68
C PHE A 402 -19.89 7.90 -17.85
N ILE A 403 -20.98 7.16 -17.66
CA ILE A 403 -21.60 6.37 -18.73
C ILE A 403 -22.05 7.27 -19.90
N GLN A 404 -22.65 8.41 -19.60
CA GLN A 404 -23.08 9.38 -20.61
C GLN A 404 -21.89 9.94 -21.41
N SER A 405 -20.74 10.14 -20.76
CA SER A 405 -19.54 10.66 -21.40
C SER A 405 -18.94 9.74 -22.48
N TRP A 406 -19.30 8.46 -22.52
CA TRP A 406 -18.81 7.53 -23.54
C TRP A 406 -19.27 7.90 -24.96
N GLU A 407 -20.34 8.69 -25.10
CA GLU A 407 -20.87 9.14 -26.39
C GLU A 407 -20.13 10.33 -26.99
N ASN A 408 -19.27 10.99 -26.20
CA ASN A 408 -18.47 12.13 -26.63
C ASN A 408 -17.19 11.73 -27.37
#